data_AF-A0A6L9Z898-F1
#
_entry.id   AF-A0A6L9Z898-F1
#
_cell.length_a   1.000
_cell.length_b   1.000
_cell.length_c   1.000
_cell.angle_alpha   90.00
_cell.angle_beta   90.00
_cell.angle_gamma   90.00
#
_symmetry.space_group_name_H-M   'P 1'
#
loop_
_entity.id
_entity.type
_entity.pdbx_description
1 polymer ?
#
loop_
_entity_poly.entity_id
_entity_poly.type
_entity_poly.pdbx_seq_one_letter_code
_entity_poly.pdbx_strand_id
1 'polypeptide(L)'
;MNTNSVYSSFTALTLKVVGLIMIVSSLLDYIILAIPTQGASLLKPEWQLNFATQVVDRGIIPMVGIGFLFAGYWIAQSAATATTEPKSSVQDLRFWVLCLSSFLGLVFLLMVPLHLNNLRLQSSQALEQINQRAKSAEVQLENRTQQVTELLKSPQGIAQVEKRLADLDAAIKSGRIPAQQLEQAKAQANRVRQQLQAIKENPDVLNQEVEQNINQIRSQKLQLEKRATTEAFKLGIKTGLSSLLLAIGYIAIGWTGLRGLGSTPVTRRGQA
;
A
#
# COMPACT_ATOMS: atom_id res chain seq x y z
N MET A 1 0.42 32.24 -41.64
CA MET A 1 0.84 32.69 -40.29
C MET A 1 2.36 32.64 -40.23
N ASN A 2 3.02 33.80 -40.27
CA ASN A 2 4.48 33.88 -40.15
C ASN A 2 4.85 33.70 -38.68
N THR A 3 5.12 32.45 -38.27
CA THR A 3 5.74 32.19 -36.97
C THR A 3 7.19 32.67 -37.06
N ASN A 4 7.56 33.68 -36.28
CA ASN A 4 8.94 34.15 -36.18
C ASN A 4 9.88 32.96 -35.87
N SER A 5 10.75 32.60 -36.81
CA SER A 5 11.54 31.35 -36.76
C SER A 5 12.45 31.25 -35.52
N VAL A 6 12.83 32.39 -34.94
CA VAL A 6 13.61 32.50 -33.69
C VAL A 6 12.84 31.93 -32.49
N TYR A 7 11.56 32.30 -32.33
CA TYR A 7 10.74 31.77 -31.24
C TYR A 7 10.43 30.29 -31.42
N SER A 8 10.30 29.83 -32.67
CA SER A 8 10.10 28.41 -32.98
C SER A 8 11.32 27.56 -32.60
N SER A 9 12.52 28.04 -32.92
CA SER A 9 13.79 27.35 -32.61
C SER A 9 14.06 27.30 -31.11
N PHE A 10 13.84 28.40 -30.39
CA PHE A 10 13.97 28.45 -28.93
C PHE A 10 12.95 27.55 -28.22
N THR A 11 11.69 27.56 -28.67
CA THR A 11 10.63 26.69 -28.14
C THR A 11 10.98 25.21 -28.34
N ALA A 12 11.44 24.85 -29.54
CA ALA A 12 11.86 23.48 -29.84
C ALA A 12 13.03 23.01 -28.97
N LEU A 13 14.03 23.86 -28.74
CA LEU A 13 15.16 23.56 -27.85
C LEU A 13 14.68 23.36 -26.41
N THR A 14 13.84 24.28 -25.92
CA THR A 14 13.29 24.23 -24.56
C THR A 14 12.52 22.93 -24.32
N LEU A 15 11.62 22.56 -25.23
CA LEU A 15 10.84 21.32 -25.14
C LEU A 15 11.74 20.07 -25.13
N LYS A 16 12.79 20.04 -25.96
CA LYS A 16 13.74 18.92 -25.99
C LYS A 16 14.52 18.80 -24.68
N VAL A 17 15.01 19.92 -24.15
CA VAL A 17 15.80 19.95 -22.90
C VAL A 17 14.92 19.55 -21.71
N VAL A 18 13.74 20.16 -21.56
CA VAL A 18 12.81 19.83 -20.47
C VAL A 18 12.37 18.37 -20.57
N GLY A 19 12.00 17.90 -21.77
CA GLY A 19 11.62 16.52 -22.00
C GLY A 19 12.74 15.54 -21.63
N LEU A 20 13.97 15.82 -22.03
CA LEU A 20 15.14 15.00 -21.71
C LEU A 20 15.40 14.97 -20.19
N ILE A 21 15.35 16.12 -19.51
CA ILE A 21 15.54 16.20 -18.06
C ILE A 21 14.47 15.37 -17.33
N MET A 22 13.21 15.46 -17.73
CA MET A 22 12.13 14.66 -17.13
C MET A 22 12.38 13.14 -17.28
N ILE A 23 12.78 12.70 -18.47
CA ILE A 23 13.10 11.29 -18.73
C ILE A 23 14.28 10.86 -17.84
N VAL A 24 15.40 11.56 -17.87
CA VAL A 24 16.60 11.18 -17.11
C VAL A 24 16.36 11.23 -15.60
N SER A 25 15.68 12.26 -15.11
CA SER A 25 15.37 12.41 -13.68
C SER A 25 14.45 11.29 -13.19
N SER A 26 13.44 10.90 -13.97
CA SER A 26 12.54 9.81 -13.59
C SER A 26 13.25 8.44 -13.62
N LEU A 27 14.13 8.21 -14.59
CA LEU A 27 14.94 6.99 -14.63
C LEU A 27 15.89 6.89 -13.44
N LEU A 28 16.54 7.99 -13.07
CA LEU A 28 17.40 8.04 -11.89
C LEU A 28 16.62 7.69 -10.62
N ASP A 29 15.42 8.26 -10.48
CA ASP A 29 14.53 7.98 -9.36
C ASP A 29 14.14 6.48 -9.32
N TYR A 30 13.84 5.86 -10.46
CA TYR A 30 13.56 4.42 -10.52
C TYR A 30 14.77 3.57 -10.16
N ILE A 31 15.98 3.97 -10.59
CA ILE A 31 17.22 3.26 -10.25
C ILE A 31 17.48 3.35 -8.74
N ILE A 32 17.33 4.54 -8.14
CA ILE A 32 17.49 4.73 -6.69
C ILE A 32 16.47 3.88 -5.93
N LEU A 33 15.22 3.87 -6.39
CA LEU A 33 14.14 3.09 -5.78
C LEU A 33 14.34 1.57 -5.95
N ALA A 34 15.00 1.14 -7.03
CA ALA A 34 15.30 -0.27 -7.27
C ALA A 34 16.37 -0.82 -6.31
N ILE A 35 17.14 0.05 -5.64
CA ILE A 35 18.13 -0.37 -4.65
C ILE A 35 17.41 -0.63 -3.31
N PRO A 36 17.38 -1.88 -2.82
CA PRO A 36 16.73 -2.18 -1.55
C PRO A 36 17.49 -1.54 -0.37
N THR A 37 16.74 -0.93 0.55
CA THR A 37 17.29 -0.45 1.83
C THR A 37 17.56 -1.62 2.78
N GLN A 38 18.52 -1.45 3.69
CA GLN A 38 19.02 -2.51 4.59
C GLN A 38 17.87 -3.25 5.30
N GLY A 39 17.63 -4.52 4.93
CA GLY A 39 16.57 -5.39 5.49
C GLY A 39 15.44 -5.78 4.51
N ALA A 40 15.28 -5.03 3.42
CA ALA A 40 14.39 -5.39 2.31
C ALA A 40 15.13 -6.29 1.32
N SER A 41 14.59 -7.48 1.04
CA SER A 41 15.12 -8.34 -0.04
C SER A 41 14.24 -8.14 -1.27
N LEU A 42 14.83 -8.18 -2.47
CA LEU A 42 14.12 -8.04 -3.75
C LEU A 42 12.98 -9.07 -3.93
N LEU A 43 13.03 -10.19 -3.21
CA LEU A 43 12.03 -11.25 -3.22
C LEU A 43 10.90 -11.07 -2.19
N LYS A 44 10.98 -10.11 -1.26
CA LYS A 44 9.94 -9.92 -0.26
C LYS A 44 8.73 -9.20 -0.89
N PRO A 45 7.49 -9.68 -0.67
CA PRO A 45 6.27 -9.06 -1.21
C PRO A 45 6.12 -7.58 -0.84
N GLU A 46 6.55 -7.19 0.37
CA GLU A 46 6.48 -5.80 0.85
C GLU A 46 7.32 -4.83 0.02
N TRP A 47 8.57 -5.22 -0.30
CA TRP A 47 9.45 -4.39 -1.13
C TRP A 47 8.89 -4.28 -2.54
N GLN A 48 8.46 -5.41 -3.12
CA GLN A 48 7.91 -5.44 -4.47
C GLN A 48 6.63 -4.60 -4.59
N LEU A 49 5.75 -4.64 -3.58
CA LEU A 49 4.52 -3.84 -3.54
C LEU A 49 4.83 -2.34 -3.47
N ASN A 50 5.78 -1.96 -2.62
CA ASN A 50 6.18 -0.57 -2.46
C ASN A 50 6.89 -0.02 -3.72
N PHE A 51 7.82 -0.80 -4.27
CA PHE A 51 8.51 -0.49 -5.53
C PHE A 51 7.49 -0.31 -6.66
N ALA A 52 6.61 -1.30 -6.87
CA ALA A 52 5.60 -1.23 -7.92
C ALA A 52 4.67 -0.01 -7.77
N THR A 53 4.22 0.27 -6.54
CA THR A 53 3.32 1.42 -6.29
C THR A 53 3.99 2.74 -6.61
N GLN A 54 5.23 2.95 -6.16
CA GLN A 54 5.97 4.19 -6.40
C GLN A 54 6.37 4.37 -7.87
N VAL A 55 6.81 3.31 -8.56
CA VAL A 55 7.14 3.34 -9.98
C VAL A 55 5.90 3.65 -10.83
N VAL A 56 4.75 3.05 -10.49
CA VAL A 56 3.48 3.30 -11.20
C VAL A 56 2.98 4.72 -10.95
N ASP A 57 2.96 5.20 -9.70
CA ASP A 57 2.50 6.55 -9.35
C ASP A 57 3.35 7.63 -10.05
N ARG A 58 4.64 7.39 -10.27
CA ARG A 58 5.56 8.31 -10.96
C ARG A 58 5.76 8.02 -12.45
N GLY A 59 5.12 6.97 -12.97
CA GLY A 59 5.33 6.48 -14.33
C GLY A 59 4.83 7.40 -15.45
N ILE A 60 4.01 8.40 -15.12
CA ILE A 60 3.52 9.43 -16.05
C ILE A 60 4.63 10.45 -16.39
N ILE A 61 5.55 10.71 -15.46
CA ILE A 61 6.61 11.74 -15.63
C ILE A 61 7.49 11.46 -16.86
N PRO A 62 8.07 10.25 -17.05
CA PRO A 62 8.83 9.96 -18.26
C PRO A 62 7.98 10.06 -19.53
N MET A 63 6.69 9.67 -19.48
CA MET A 63 5.78 9.69 -20.63
C MET A 63 5.55 11.14 -21.12
N VAL A 64 5.32 12.06 -20.18
CA VAL A 64 5.20 13.49 -20.51
C VAL A 64 6.52 14.03 -21.08
N GLY A 65 7.65 13.63 -20.51
CA GLY A 65 8.97 14.00 -21.03
C GLY A 65 9.19 13.54 -22.47
N ILE A 66 8.76 12.31 -22.81
CA ILE A 66 8.76 11.78 -24.17
C ILE A 66 7.88 12.63 -25.10
N GLY A 67 6.68 13.00 -24.64
CA GLY A 67 5.79 13.88 -25.39
C GLY A 67 6.42 15.25 -25.72
N PHE A 68 7.04 15.90 -24.74
CA PHE A 68 7.75 17.17 -24.95
C PHE A 68 8.93 17.01 -25.90
N LEU A 69 9.70 15.93 -25.78
CA LEU A 69 10.82 15.66 -26.68
C LEU A 69 10.33 15.56 -28.13
N PHE A 70 9.27 14.77 -28.39
CA PHE A 70 8.70 14.62 -29.73
C PHE A 70 8.08 15.91 -30.27
N ALA A 71 7.34 16.65 -29.45
CA ALA A 71 6.81 17.95 -29.85
C ALA A 71 7.93 18.95 -30.20
N GLY A 72 9.02 18.96 -29.44
CA GLY A 72 10.20 19.76 -29.76
C GLY A 72 10.88 19.36 -31.07
N TYR A 73 10.96 18.06 -31.38
CA TYR A 73 11.44 17.58 -32.69
C TYR A 73 10.50 17.99 -33.84
N TRP A 74 9.19 17.92 -33.63
CA TRP A 74 8.21 18.30 -34.64
C TRP A 74 8.24 19.80 -34.96
N ILE A 75 8.36 20.66 -33.95
CA ILE A 75 8.49 22.12 -34.13
C ILE A 75 9.80 22.46 -34.86
N ALA A 76 10.91 21.84 -34.47
CA ALA A 76 12.20 22.04 -35.14
C ALA A 76 12.16 21.64 -36.62
N GLN A 77 11.53 20.51 -36.94
CA GLN A 77 11.39 20.03 -38.32
C GLN A 77 10.48 20.93 -39.16
N SER A 78 9.43 21.48 -38.56
CA SER A 78 8.49 22.38 -39.24
C SER A 78 9.06 23.78 -39.49
N ALA A 79 10.09 24.18 -38.74
CA ALA A 79 10.77 25.47 -38.87
C ALA A 79 12.03 25.43 -39.75
N ALA A 80 12.55 24.23 -40.05
CA ALA A 80 13.78 24.04 -40.83
C ALA A 80 13.46 23.85 -42.33
N THR A 81 14.07 24.67 -43.18
CA THR A 81 14.10 24.48 -44.65
C THR A 81 15.02 23.32 -45.02
N ALA A 82 14.45 22.12 -45.07
CA ALA A 82 14.85 20.94 -45.87
C ALA A 82 16.35 20.69 -46.17
N THR A 83 17.26 20.92 -45.23
CA THR A 83 18.69 20.62 -45.38
C THR A 83 19.25 19.99 -44.11
N THR A 84 18.72 18.84 -43.74
CA THR A 84 19.30 18.01 -42.69
C THR A 84 19.74 16.69 -43.32
N GLU A 85 21.05 16.46 -43.32
CA GLU A 85 21.65 15.22 -43.83
C GLU A 85 21.03 13.97 -43.18
N PRO A 86 20.97 12.84 -43.90
CA PRO A 86 20.40 11.59 -43.40
C PRO A 86 21.25 11.05 -42.26
N LYS A 87 20.90 11.42 -41.02
CA LYS A 87 21.51 10.87 -39.81
C LYS A 87 21.01 9.44 -39.62
N SER A 88 21.92 8.49 -39.38
CA SER A 88 21.56 7.08 -39.19
C SER A 88 20.54 6.93 -38.05
N SER A 89 19.55 6.05 -38.22
CA SER A 89 18.42 5.87 -37.28
C SER A 89 18.88 5.57 -35.84
N VAL A 90 20.03 4.90 -35.68
CA VAL A 90 20.60 4.51 -34.37
C VAL A 90 21.36 5.66 -33.68
N GLN A 91 21.78 6.68 -34.42
CA GLN A 91 22.36 7.92 -33.88
C GLN A 91 21.30 8.96 -33.50
N ASP A 92 20.02 8.66 -33.77
CA ASP A 92 18.92 9.51 -33.38
C ASP A 92 18.48 9.19 -31.95
N LEU A 93 18.46 10.22 -31.10
CA LEU A 93 17.94 10.12 -29.74
C LEU A 93 16.49 9.60 -29.72
N ARG A 94 15.69 9.89 -30.75
CA ARG A 94 14.31 9.40 -30.89
C ARG A 94 14.23 7.87 -30.88
N PHE A 95 15.19 7.19 -31.51
CA PHE A 95 15.21 5.72 -31.54
C PHE A 95 15.38 5.14 -30.13
N TRP A 96 16.36 5.65 -29.37
CA TRP A 96 16.61 5.20 -27.99
C TRP A 96 15.42 5.47 -27.07
N VAL A 97 14.76 6.61 -27.24
CA VAL A 97 13.57 6.96 -26.46
C VAL A 97 12.38 6.07 -26.78
N LEU A 98 12.23 5.63 -28.04
CA LEU A 98 11.18 4.69 -28.43
C LEU A 98 11.46 3.26 -27.94
N CYS A 99 12.70 2.81 -28.01
CA CYS A 99 13.13 1.55 -27.40
C CYS A 99 12.86 1.57 -25.89
N LEU A 100 13.22 2.67 -25.21
CA LEU A 100 12.95 2.89 -23.80
C LEU A 100 11.44 2.84 -23.52
N SER A 101 10.61 3.51 -24.33
CA SER A 101 9.15 3.49 -24.20
C SER A 101 8.61 2.06 -24.29
N SER A 102 9.05 1.29 -25.28
CA SER A 102 8.62 -0.10 -25.44
C SER A 102 9.05 -0.97 -24.24
N PHE A 103 10.26 -0.75 -23.73
CA PHE A 103 10.77 -1.46 -22.55
C PHE A 103 9.95 -1.10 -21.30
N LEU A 104 9.71 0.18 -21.02
CA LEU A 104 8.87 0.62 -19.90
C LEU A 104 7.45 0.07 -20.01
N GLY A 105 6.87 0.05 -21.20
CA GLY A 105 5.56 -0.54 -21.44
C GLY A 105 5.48 -2.01 -21.05
N LEU A 106 6.53 -2.78 -21.37
CA LEU A 106 6.64 -4.18 -20.95
C LEU A 106 6.80 -4.31 -19.43
N VAL A 107 7.63 -3.47 -18.81
CA VAL A 107 7.81 -3.46 -17.34
C VAL A 107 6.49 -3.18 -16.63
N PHE A 108 5.74 -2.16 -17.05
CA PHE A 108 4.44 -1.83 -16.47
C PHE A 108 3.41 -2.94 -16.70
N LEU A 109 3.43 -3.60 -17.85
CA LEU A 109 2.57 -4.76 -18.11
C LEU A 109 2.88 -5.92 -17.18
N LEU A 110 4.16 -6.21 -16.93
CA LEU A 110 4.60 -7.30 -16.05
C LEU A 110 4.34 -7.00 -14.56
N MET A 111 4.29 -5.72 -14.18
CA MET A 111 3.92 -5.30 -12.83
C MET A 111 2.47 -5.63 -12.48
N VAL A 112 1.55 -5.67 -13.47
CA VAL A 112 0.12 -5.96 -13.23
C VAL A 112 -0.07 -7.32 -12.52
N PRO A 113 0.36 -8.48 -13.08
CA PRO A 113 0.17 -9.77 -12.43
C PRO A 113 0.95 -9.88 -11.12
N LEU A 114 2.14 -9.26 -11.05
CA LEU A 114 2.99 -9.28 -9.86
C LEU A 114 2.32 -8.54 -8.68
N HIS A 115 1.76 -7.36 -8.93
CA HIS A 115 1.07 -6.56 -7.92
C HIS A 115 -0.18 -7.25 -7.40
N LEU A 116 -0.99 -7.85 -8.29
CA LEU A 116 -2.19 -8.59 -7.91
C LEU A 116 -1.86 -9.81 -7.04
N ASN A 117 -0.81 -10.55 -7.38
CA ASN A 117 -0.40 -11.72 -6.60
C ASN A 117 0.10 -11.32 -5.19
N ASN A 118 0.95 -10.29 -5.10
CA ASN A 118 1.49 -9.84 -3.83
C ASN A 118 0.43 -9.22 -2.91
N LEU A 119 -0.51 -8.47 -3.49
CA LEU A 119 -1.63 -7.92 -2.76
C LEU A 119 -2.53 -9.02 -2.19
N ARG A 120 -2.77 -10.09 -2.96
CA ARG A 120 -3.50 -11.27 -2.48
C ARG A 120 -2.79 -11.92 -1.30
N LEU A 121 -1.47 -12.11 -1.39
CA LEU A 121 -0.66 -12.67 -0.31
C LEU A 121 -0.73 -11.81 0.96
N GLN A 122 -0.56 -10.49 0.83
CA GLN A 122 -0.61 -9.57 1.96
C GLN A 122 -2.00 -9.53 2.61
N SER A 123 -3.06 -9.50 1.80
CA SER A 123 -4.45 -9.55 2.28
C SER A 123 -4.74 -10.87 3.00
N SER A 124 -4.32 -12.00 2.44
CA SER A 124 -4.48 -13.31 3.07
C SER A 124 -3.74 -13.41 4.40
N GLN A 125 -2.52 -12.86 4.49
CA GLN A 125 -1.76 -12.82 5.74
C GLN A 125 -2.42 -11.92 6.79
N ALA A 126 -2.95 -10.76 6.39
CA ALA A 126 -3.67 -9.86 7.28
C ALA A 126 -4.95 -10.51 7.83
N LEU A 127 -5.73 -11.17 6.96
CA LEU A 127 -6.93 -11.92 7.36
C LEU A 127 -6.60 -13.07 8.31
N GLU A 128 -5.53 -13.82 8.03
CA GLU A 128 -5.07 -14.90 8.92
C GLU A 128 -4.69 -14.38 10.30
N GLN A 129 -3.94 -13.27 10.36
CA GLN A 129 -3.58 -12.63 11.64
C GLN A 129 -4.82 -12.12 12.40
N ILE A 130 -5.78 -11.50 11.72
CA ILE A 130 -7.05 -11.04 12.33
C ILE A 130 -7.80 -12.24 12.93
N ASN A 131 -7.90 -13.34 12.16
CA ASN A 131 -8.59 -14.54 12.60
C ASN A 131 -7.90 -15.21 13.80
N GLN A 132 -6.57 -15.33 13.78
CA GLN A 132 -5.78 -15.88 14.88
C GLN A 132 -5.90 -15.03 16.15
N ARG A 133 -5.86 -13.69 16.03
CA ARG A 133 -6.04 -12.77 17.16
C ARG A 133 -7.43 -12.88 17.76
N ALA A 134 -8.47 -12.88 16.93
CA ALA A 134 -9.85 -13.03 17.39
C ALA A 134 -10.08 -14.38 18.08
N LYS A 135 -9.61 -15.49 17.48
CA LYS A 135 -9.72 -16.82 18.06
C LYS A 135 -8.98 -16.92 19.40
N SER A 136 -7.78 -16.36 19.49
CA SER A 136 -7.01 -16.34 20.73
C SER A 136 -7.69 -15.50 21.82
N ALA A 137 -8.32 -14.38 21.45
CA ALA A 137 -9.07 -13.54 22.38
C ALA A 137 -10.34 -14.25 22.88
N GLU A 138 -11.10 -14.92 22.00
CA GLU A 138 -12.27 -15.73 22.37
C GLU A 138 -11.88 -16.84 23.36
N VAL A 139 -10.83 -17.62 23.06
CA VAL A 139 -10.35 -18.70 23.94
C VAL A 139 -9.84 -18.17 25.29
N GLN A 140 -9.10 -17.06 25.29
CA GLN A 140 -8.63 -16.46 26.55
C GLN A 140 -9.78 -15.95 27.42
N LEU A 141 -10.80 -15.36 26.80
CA LEU A 141 -11.99 -14.89 27.50
C LEU A 141 -12.77 -16.06 28.09
N GLU A 142 -13.02 -17.11 27.30
CA GLU A 142 -13.72 -18.31 27.74
C GLU A 142 -12.99 -19.02 28.89
N ASN A 143 -11.66 -19.19 28.78
CA ASN A 143 -10.85 -19.79 29.84
C ASN A 143 -10.88 -18.97 31.14
N ARG A 144 -10.81 -17.64 31.07
CA ARG A 144 -10.92 -16.78 32.26
C ARG A 144 -12.31 -16.89 32.89
N THR A 145 -13.35 -16.92 32.07
CA THR A 145 -14.72 -17.09 32.55
C THR A 145 -14.91 -18.44 33.23
N GLN A 146 -14.42 -19.53 32.64
CA GLN A 146 -14.51 -20.87 33.24
C GLN A 146 -13.80 -20.89 34.60
N GLN A 147 -12.59 -20.33 34.70
CA GLN A 147 -11.86 -20.22 35.98
C GLN A 147 -12.64 -19.42 37.03
N VAL A 148 -13.23 -18.28 36.65
CA VAL A 148 -14.04 -17.45 37.56
C VAL A 148 -15.32 -18.18 37.97
N THR A 149 -15.98 -18.86 37.02
CA THR A 149 -17.21 -19.62 37.25
C THR A 149 -16.95 -20.79 38.19
N GLU A 150 -15.88 -21.54 37.99
CA GLU A 150 -15.49 -22.67 38.86
C GLU A 150 -15.16 -22.18 40.28
N LEU A 151 -14.44 -21.06 40.40
CA LEU A 151 -14.15 -20.45 41.70
C LEU A 151 -15.45 -20.07 42.42
N LEU A 152 -16.39 -19.45 41.71
CA LEU A 152 -17.65 -18.94 42.28
C LEU A 152 -18.73 -20.01 42.47
N LYS A 153 -18.66 -21.16 41.80
CA LYS A 153 -19.57 -22.30 42.04
C LYS A 153 -19.24 -23.06 43.33
N SER A 154 -18.01 -22.96 43.81
CA SER A 154 -17.58 -23.65 45.04
C SER A 154 -17.82 -22.80 46.29
N PRO A 155 -18.42 -23.34 47.37
CA PRO A 155 -18.57 -22.62 48.64
C PRO A 155 -17.22 -22.12 49.20
N GLN A 156 -16.16 -22.89 48.96
CA GLN A 156 -14.79 -22.57 49.37
C GLN A 156 -14.20 -21.39 48.58
N GLY A 157 -14.46 -21.31 47.27
CA GLY A 157 -13.98 -20.22 46.43
C GLY A 157 -14.72 -18.92 46.69
N ILE A 158 -16.05 -18.95 46.93
CA ILE A 158 -16.80 -17.79 47.42
C ILE A 158 -16.21 -17.29 48.74
N ALA A 159 -15.99 -18.18 49.71
CA ALA A 159 -15.40 -17.81 51.00
C ALA A 159 -13.99 -17.22 50.86
N GLN A 160 -13.20 -17.68 49.89
CA GLN A 160 -11.87 -17.15 49.61
C GLN A 160 -11.93 -15.73 49.02
N VAL A 161 -12.88 -15.46 48.13
CA VAL A 161 -13.09 -14.12 47.57
C VAL A 161 -13.63 -13.17 48.65
N GLU A 162 -14.60 -13.60 49.46
CA GLU A 162 -15.12 -12.82 50.58
C GLU A 162 -14.04 -12.49 51.62
N LYS A 163 -13.16 -13.45 51.92
CA LYS A 163 -12.01 -13.22 52.81
C LYS A 163 -11.06 -12.17 52.25
N ARG A 164 -10.74 -12.21 50.95
CA ARG A 164 -9.92 -11.17 50.32
C ARG A 164 -10.57 -9.79 50.37
N LEU A 165 -11.90 -9.72 50.23
CA LEU A 165 -12.63 -8.46 50.41
C LEU A 165 -12.58 -7.95 51.85
N ALA A 166 -12.71 -8.85 52.83
CA ALA A 166 -12.61 -8.49 54.25
C ALA A 166 -11.20 -7.98 54.60
N ASP A 167 -10.16 -8.62 54.07
CA ASP A 167 -8.76 -8.18 54.25
C ASP A 167 -8.51 -6.82 53.59
N LEU A 168 -9.07 -6.58 52.40
CA LEU A 168 -8.98 -5.31 51.70
C LEU A 168 -9.69 -4.18 52.47
N ASP A 169 -10.89 -4.44 52.98
CA ASP A 169 -11.62 -3.50 53.84
C ASP A 169 -10.86 -3.19 55.13
N ALA A 170 -10.23 -4.20 55.74
CA ALA A 170 -9.40 -4.01 56.93
C ALA A 170 -8.17 -3.16 56.61
N ALA A 171 -7.54 -3.33 55.45
CA ALA A 171 -6.42 -2.51 54.98
C ALA A 171 -6.84 -1.05 54.70
N ILE A 172 -8.04 -0.85 54.12
CA ILE A 172 -8.62 0.48 53.90
C ILE A 172 -8.93 1.17 55.23
N LYS A 173 -9.57 0.48 56.18
CA LYS A 173 -9.92 1.03 57.51
C LYS A 173 -8.71 1.30 58.40
N SER A 174 -7.67 0.48 58.30
CA SER A 174 -6.43 0.65 59.07
C SER A 174 -5.47 1.70 58.48
N GLY A 175 -5.84 2.35 57.37
CA GLY A 175 -5.01 3.39 56.75
C GLY A 175 -3.72 2.87 56.11
N ARG A 176 -3.61 1.55 55.87
CA ARG A 176 -2.44 0.94 55.21
C ARG A 176 -2.40 1.18 53.70
N ILE A 177 -3.51 1.62 53.11
CA ILE A 177 -3.59 2.00 51.70
C ILE A 177 -3.24 3.49 51.56
N PRO A 178 -2.28 3.85 50.70
CA PRO A 178 -1.94 5.26 50.43
C PRO A 178 -3.16 6.07 49.99
N ALA A 179 -3.26 7.33 50.44
CA ALA A 179 -4.40 8.21 50.16
C ALA A 179 -4.75 8.36 48.66
N GLN A 180 -3.74 8.30 47.78
CA GLN A 180 -3.92 8.35 46.32
C GLN A 180 -4.60 7.11 45.73
N GLN A 181 -4.50 5.95 46.38
CA GLN A 181 -5.08 4.68 45.92
C GLN A 181 -6.34 4.29 46.69
N LEU A 182 -6.68 4.99 47.77
CA LEU A 182 -7.81 4.69 48.64
C LEU A 182 -9.14 4.68 47.88
N GLU A 183 -9.38 5.69 47.04
CA GLU A 183 -10.62 5.79 46.26
C GLU A 183 -10.70 4.71 45.17
N GLN A 184 -9.57 4.35 44.54
CA GLN A 184 -9.52 3.24 43.59
C GLN A 184 -9.77 1.90 44.27
N ALA A 185 -9.19 1.68 45.46
CA ALA A 185 -9.36 0.46 46.24
C ALA A 185 -10.82 0.30 46.72
N LYS A 186 -11.45 1.38 47.20
CA LYS A 186 -12.89 1.38 47.56
C LYS A 186 -13.78 1.11 46.35
N ALA A 187 -13.52 1.77 45.22
CA ALA A 187 -14.30 1.56 44.01
C ALA A 187 -14.17 0.12 43.49
N GLN A 188 -12.97 -0.45 43.54
CA GLN A 188 -12.73 -1.84 43.17
C GLN A 188 -13.43 -2.82 44.12
N ALA A 189 -13.33 -2.62 45.43
CA ALA A 189 -14.02 -3.44 46.43
C ALA A 189 -15.54 -3.44 46.21
N ASN A 190 -16.15 -2.28 45.96
CA ASN A 190 -17.58 -2.17 45.70
C ASN A 190 -18.00 -2.86 44.41
N ARG A 191 -17.23 -2.74 43.32
CA ARG A 191 -17.50 -3.46 42.06
C ARG A 191 -17.49 -4.96 42.25
N VAL A 192 -16.47 -5.49 42.93
CA VAL A 192 -16.35 -6.92 43.18
C VAL A 192 -17.49 -7.42 44.08
N ARG A 193 -17.93 -6.64 45.08
CA ARG A 193 -19.13 -6.97 45.89
C ARG A 193 -20.39 -7.07 45.05
N GLN A 194 -20.65 -6.08 44.20
CA GLN A 194 -21.83 -6.07 43.34
C GLN A 194 -21.83 -7.25 42.37
N GLN A 195 -20.68 -7.55 41.77
CA GLN A 195 -20.54 -8.72 40.88
C GLN A 195 -20.75 -10.03 41.64
N LEU A 196 -20.18 -10.18 42.84
CA LEU A 196 -20.42 -11.36 43.69
C LEU A 196 -21.90 -11.54 44.05
N GLN A 197 -22.59 -10.45 44.41
CA GLN A 197 -24.02 -10.50 44.72
C GLN A 197 -24.84 -10.88 43.49
N ALA A 198 -24.59 -10.24 42.35
CA ALA A 198 -25.27 -10.55 41.09
C ALA A 198 -25.06 -12.01 40.64
N ILE A 199 -23.85 -12.55 40.80
CA ILE A 199 -23.53 -13.94 40.44
C ILE A 199 -24.15 -14.95 41.42
N LYS A 200 -24.25 -14.59 42.72
CA LYS A 200 -24.95 -15.40 43.72
C LYS A 200 -26.46 -15.46 43.47
N GLU A 201 -27.06 -14.36 43.01
CA GLU A 201 -28.49 -14.28 42.68
C GLU A 201 -28.81 -14.93 41.34
N ASN A 202 -27.94 -14.76 40.34
CA ASN A 202 -28.09 -15.37 39.03
C ASN A 202 -26.72 -15.71 38.39
N PRO A 203 -26.32 -16.99 38.35
CA PRO A 203 -25.04 -17.40 37.77
C PRO A 203 -24.96 -17.17 36.25
N ASP A 204 -26.09 -16.97 35.55
CA ASP A 204 -26.13 -16.72 34.11
C ASP A 204 -25.71 -15.31 33.70
N VAL A 205 -25.63 -14.36 34.65
CA VAL A 205 -25.16 -12.99 34.37
C VAL A 205 -23.73 -12.98 33.81
N LEU A 206 -22.89 -13.88 34.32
CA LEU A 206 -21.51 -14.03 33.84
C LEU A 206 -21.48 -14.61 32.41
N ASN A 207 -22.38 -15.54 32.09
CA ASN A 207 -22.53 -16.09 30.75
C ASN A 207 -22.99 -15.01 29.76
N GLN A 208 -23.94 -14.15 30.15
CA GLN A 208 -24.43 -13.05 29.31
C GLN A 208 -23.36 -12.00 29.02
N GLU A 209 -22.58 -11.57 30.02
CA GLU A 209 -21.47 -10.62 29.79
C GLU A 209 -20.42 -11.21 28.85
N VAL A 210 -20.16 -12.50 28.96
CA VAL A 210 -19.17 -13.20 28.12
C VAL A 210 -19.68 -13.34 26.69
N GLU A 211 -20.95 -13.68 26.52
CA GLU A 211 -21.58 -13.74 25.20
C GLU A 211 -21.60 -12.36 24.53
N GLN A 212 -21.87 -11.28 25.28
CA GLN A 212 -21.75 -9.91 24.78
C GLN A 212 -20.31 -9.57 24.36
N ASN A 213 -19.31 -9.92 25.18
CA ASN A 213 -17.90 -9.67 24.88
C ASN A 213 -17.40 -10.50 23.68
N ILE A 214 -17.84 -11.75 23.53
CA ILE A 214 -17.59 -12.59 22.35
C ILE A 214 -18.23 -11.95 21.12
N ASN A 215 -19.47 -11.50 21.22
CA ASN A 215 -20.16 -10.80 20.13
C ASN A 215 -19.44 -9.50 19.73
N GLN A 216 -18.90 -8.77 20.69
CA GLN A 216 -18.05 -7.61 20.42
C GLN A 216 -16.76 -8.01 19.69
N ILE A 217 -16.04 -9.03 20.14
CA ILE A 217 -14.83 -9.54 19.48
C ILE A 217 -15.13 -9.96 18.04
N ARG A 218 -16.23 -10.69 17.82
CA ARG A 218 -16.69 -11.10 16.48
C ARG A 218 -17.08 -9.91 15.62
N SER A 219 -17.76 -8.91 16.18
CA SER A 219 -18.12 -7.69 15.46
C SER A 219 -16.87 -6.89 15.03
N GLN A 220 -15.87 -6.79 15.90
CA GLN A 220 -14.59 -6.14 15.62
C GLN A 220 -13.81 -6.91 14.56
N LYS A 221 -13.74 -8.23 14.66
CA LYS A 221 -13.17 -9.12 13.64
C LYS A 221 -13.79 -8.81 12.28
N LEU A 222 -15.12 -8.82 12.19
CA LEU A 222 -15.84 -8.60 10.92
C LEU A 222 -15.57 -7.19 10.35
N GLN A 223 -15.45 -6.17 11.20
CA GLN A 223 -15.09 -4.82 10.77
C GLN A 223 -13.65 -4.75 10.25
N LEU A 224 -12.70 -5.39 10.92
CA LEU A 224 -11.30 -5.43 10.52
C LEU A 224 -11.10 -6.22 9.22
N GLU A 225 -11.79 -7.34 9.06
CA GLU A 225 -11.81 -8.11 7.81
C GLU A 225 -12.36 -7.28 6.63
N LYS A 226 -13.48 -6.56 6.86
CA LYS A 226 -14.03 -5.64 5.85
C LYS A 226 -13.06 -4.52 5.48
N ARG A 227 -12.38 -3.92 6.46
CA ARG A 227 -11.38 -2.88 6.20
C ARG A 227 -10.19 -3.42 5.41
N ALA A 228 -9.62 -4.55 5.85
CA ALA A 228 -8.48 -5.18 5.18
C ALA A 228 -8.79 -5.55 3.72
N THR A 229 -9.98 -6.09 3.46
CA THR A 229 -10.41 -6.43 2.09
C THR A 229 -10.70 -5.19 1.24
N THR A 230 -11.37 -4.18 1.79
CA THR A 230 -11.70 -2.94 1.07
C THR A 230 -10.45 -2.11 0.75
N GLU A 231 -9.53 -1.97 1.71
CA GLU A 231 -8.27 -1.25 1.51
C GLU A 231 -7.39 -1.97 0.49
N ALA A 232 -7.26 -3.29 0.60
CA ALA A 232 -6.54 -4.09 -0.38
C ALA A 232 -7.15 -3.90 -1.79
N PHE A 233 -8.47 -3.98 -1.92
CA PHE A 233 -9.14 -3.79 -3.21
C PHE A 233 -8.94 -2.39 -3.79
N LYS A 234 -9.07 -1.34 -2.97
CA LYS A 234 -8.87 0.06 -3.39
C LYS A 234 -7.44 0.31 -3.88
N LEU A 235 -6.45 -0.19 -3.15
CA LEU A 235 -5.03 -0.12 -3.52
C LEU A 235 -4.75 -0.92 -4.81
N GLY A 236 -5.29 -2.14 -4.89
CA GLY A 236 -5.11 -3.02 -6.05
C GLY A 236 -5.68 -2.46 -7.34
N ILE A 237 -6.90 -1.90 -7.31
CA ILE A 237 -7.50 -1.28 -8.50
C ILE A 237 -6.73 -0.04 -8.91
N LYS A 238 -6.42 0.87 -7.98
CA LYS A 238 -5.72 2.11 -8.32
C LYS A 238 -4.39 1.80 -9.00
N THR A 239 -3.55 0.99 -8.35
CA THR A 239 -2.21 0.68 -8.86
C THR A 239 -2.27 -0.21 -10.10
N GLY A 240 -3.13 -1.23 -10.11
CA GLY A 240 -3.33 -2.11 -11.25
C GLY A 240 -3.82 -1.37 -12.50
N LEU A 241 -4.85 -0.54 -12.38
CA LEU A 241 -5.41 0.22 -13.50
C LEU A 241 -4.43 1.28 -14.01
N SER A 242 -3.76 2.00 -13.11
CA SER A 242 -2.71 2.95 -13.49
C SER A 242 -1.59 2.25 -14.25
N SER A 243 -1.10 1.11 -13.77
CA SER A 243 -0.03 0.36 -14.45
C SER A 243 -0.44 -0.12 -15.84
N LEU A 244 -1.69 -0.58 -16.00
CA LEU A 244 -2.23 -0.99 -17.30
C LEU A 244 -2.34 0.20 -18.26
N LEU A 245 -2.84 1.35 -17.80
CA LEU A 245 -2.97 2.55 -18.61
C LEU A 245 -1.60 3.04 -19.07
N LEU A 246 -0.61 3.03 -18.17
CA LEU A 246 0.77 3.36 -18.51
C LEU A 246 1.34 2.38 -19.54
N ALA A 247 1.15 1.07 -19.34
CA ALA A 247 1.60 0.06 -20.28
C ALA A 247 1.05 0.30 -21.69
N ILE A 248 -0.25 0.55 -21.80
CA ILE A 248 -0.91 0.88 -23.08
C ILE A 248 -0.28 2.13 -23.71
N GLY A 249 -0.11 3.21 -22.95
CA GLY A 249 0.47 4.46 -23.46
C GLY A 249 1.91 4.27 -23.97
N TYR A 250 2.76 3.62 -23.18
CA TYR A 250 4.16 3.36 -23.53
C TYR A 250 4.32 2.40 -24.71
N ILE A 251 3.50 1.34 -24.78
CA ILE A 251 3.48 0.41 -25.92
C ILE A 251 3.01 1.13 -27.17
N ALA A 252 1.94 1.93 -27.09
CA ALA A 252 1.44 2.69 -28.23
C ALA A 252 2.51 3.64 -28.78
N ILE A 253 3.17 4.43 -27.91
CA ILE A 253 4.25 5.34 -28.31
C ILE A 253 5.43 4.57 -28.93
N GLY A 254 5.91 3.52 -28.25
CA GLY A 254 7.06 2.74 -28.72
C GLY A 254 6.80 2.05 -30.07
N TRP A 255 5.66 1.36 -30.18
CA TRP A 255 5.28 0.61 -31.38
C TRP A 255 5.03 1.51 -32.59
N THR A 256 4.27 2.60 -32.41
CA THR A 256 3.97 3.53 -33.51
C THR A 256 5.21 4.28 -33.97
N GLY A 257 6.06 4.73 -33.04
CA GLY A 257 7.29 5.43 -33.38
C GLY A 257 8.34 4.53 -34.05
N LEU A 258 8.54 3.30 -33.57
CA LEU A 258 9.50 2.36 -34.18
C LEU A 258 9.07 1.96 -35.59
N ARG A 259 7.78 1.72 -35.82
CA ARG A 259 7.23 1.47 -37.16
C ARG A 259 7.41 2.65 -38.10
N GLY A 260 7.23 3.89 -37.60
CA GLY A 260 7.42 5.11 -38.39
C GLY A 260 8.89 5.36 -38.79
N LEU A 261 9.86 4.94 -37.96
CA LEU A 261 11.29 5.04 -38.28
C LEU A 261 11.75 3.91 -39.22
N GLY A 262 11.24 2.68 -39.03
CA GLY A 262 11.62 1.51 -39.81
C GLY A 262 11.03 1.43 -41.23
N SER A 263 10.03 2.25 -41.55
CA SER A 263 9.38 2.29 -42.87
C SER A 263 10.00 3.30 -43.84
N THR A 264 11.10 3.97 -43.47
CA THR A 264 11.85 4.80 -44.42
C THR A 264 12.48 3.90 -45.49
N PRO A 265 12.09 4.03 -46.77
CA PRO A 265 12.63 3.18 -47.81
C PRO A 265 14.13 3.45 -47.92
N VAL A 266 14.94 2.40 -47.84
CA VAL A 266 16.31 2.44 -48.33
C VAL A 266 16.22 2.65 -49.83
N THR A 267 16.21 3.92 -50.26
CA THR A 267 16.31 4.26 -51.68
C THR A 267 17.69 3.79 -52.12
N ARG A 268 17.70 2.60 -52.73
CA ARG A 268 18.84 1.94 -53.36
C ARG A 268 19.37 2.88 -54.45
N ARG A 269 20.27 3.80 -54.08
CA ARG A 269 21.01 4.61 -55.03
C ARG A 269 22.13 3.73 -55.57
N GLY A 270 21.82 3.07 -56.67
CA GLY A 270 22.76 2.23 -57.40
C GLY A 270 22.06 1.63 -58.60
N GLN A 271 22.01 2.41 -59.68
CA GLN A 271 22.15 1.97 -61.08
C GLN A 271 21.78 3.12 -62.03
N ALA A 272 22.81 3.80 -62.54
CA ALA A 272 23.04 4.16 -63.94
C ALA A 272 24.29 5.05 -63.99
#